data_AF-A0A0M7B8M9-F1
#
_entry.id   AF-A0A0M7B8M9-F1
#
_cell.length_a   1.000
_cell.length_b   1.000
_cell.length_c   1.000
_cell.angle_alpha   90.00
_cell.angle_beta   90.00
_cell.angle_gamma   90.00
#
_symmetry.space_group_name_H-M   'P 1'
#
loop_
_entity.id
_entity.type
_entity.pdbx_description
1 polymer ?
#
loop_
_entity_poly.entity_id
_entity_poly.type
_entity_poly.pdbx_seq_one_letter_code
_entity_poly.pdbx_strand_id
1 'polypeptide(L)'
;MPTPAKLVAAVLMAALAWYVCEIIVREVLPDGSRVGFFREVLPDGSRVGFFREIAALGALVVGWKVIGRPATGPRGRGGKITEVLTAGIGAAIVLLCLGVVLHSFVEMITVSLSGKYTQVGIAMNAWLGFLWDDVQIVMNQVILAPLLLGAVAVGLISGVVGRVWH
;
A
#
# COMPACT_ATOMS: atom_id res chain seq x y z
N MET A 1 -16.10 18.11 -1.04
CA MET A 1 -15.64 18.96 0.08
C MET A 1 -14.39 18.34 0.72
N PRO A 2 -13.25 19.06 0.71
CA PRO A 2 -12.08 18.73 1.51
C PRO A 2 -12.38 19.03 2.98
N THR A 3 -12.04 18.10 3.88
CA THR A 3 -12.25 18.23 5.33
C THR A 3 -10.97 17.84 6.07
N PRO A 4 -10.70 18.38 7.28
CA PRO A 4 -9.52 18.03 8.05
C PRO A 4 -9.36 16.52 8.27
N ALA A 5 -10.48 15.82 8.50
CA ALA A 5 -10.52 14.37 8.65
C ALA A 5 -9.99 13.60 7.43
N LYS A 6 -10.26 14.08 6.22
CA LYS A 6 -9.76 13.45 4.98
C LYS A 6 -8.26 13.63 4.82
N LEU A 7 -7.75 14.81 5.17
CA LEU A 7 -6.32 15.08 5.11
C LEU A 7 -5.56 14.22 6.11
N VAL A 8 -6.04 14.14 7.36
CA VAL A 8 -5.43 13.29 8.38
C VAL A 8 -5.47 11.82 7.97
N ALA A 9 -6.60 11.34 7.47
CA ALA A 9 -6.72 9.97 6.97
C ALA A 9 -5.73 9.66 5.84
N ALA A 10 -5.59 10.58 4.87
CA ALA A 10 -4.70 10.42 3.75
C ALA A 10 -3.22 10.43 4.16
N VAL A 11 -2.81 11.38 5.00
CA VAL A 11 -1.42 11.52 5.47
C VAL A 11 -1.02 10.33 6.35
N LEU A 12 -1.87 9.95 7.31
CA LEU A 12 -1.57 8.81 8.18
C LEU A 12 -1.55 7.49 7.42
N MET A 13 -2.43 7.29 6.44
CA MET A 13 -2.41 6.10 5.59
C MET A 13 -1.16 6.07 4.71
N ALA A 14 -0.72 7.21 4.19
CA ALA A 14 0.52 7.33 3.43
C ALA A 14 1.75 6.99 4.29
N ALA A 15 1.82 7.52 5.51
CA ALA A 15 2.88 7.21 6.46
C ALA A 15 2.88 5.71 6.84
N LEU A 16 1.71 5.12 7.05
CA LEU A 16 1.58 3.70 7.33
C LEU A 16 2.07 2.83 6.17
N ALA A 17 1.65 3.14 4.95
CA ALA A 17 2.08 2.39 3.76
C ALA A 17 3.61 2.48 3.57
N TRP A 18 4.17 3.68 3.76
CA TRP A 18 5.62 3.87 3.71
C TRP A 18 6.34 3.03 4.78
N TYR A 19 5.83 3.02 6.01
CA TYR A 19 6.40 2.23 7.11
C TYR A 19 6.29 0.73 6.87
N VAL A 20 5.16 0.25 6.35
CA VAL A 20 4.98 -1.17 6.00
C VAL A 20 5.94 -1.57 4.89
N CYS A 21 6.14 -0.73 3.86
CA CYS A 21 7.15 -0.97 2.85
C CYS A 21 8.59 -1.00 3.42
N GLU A 22 8.89 -0.19 4.45
CA GLU A 22 10.18 -0.24 5.15
C GLU A 22 10.39 -1.58 5.84
N ILE A 23 9.36 -2.11 6.53
CA ILE A 23 9.40 -3.41 7.19
C ILE A 23 9.67 -4.51 6.18
N ILE A 24 8.97 -4.51 5.04
CA ILE A 24 9.16 -5.52 4.00
C ILE A 24 10.63 -5.55 3.58
N VAL A 25 11.20 -4.38 3.26
CA VAL A 25 12.60 -4.25 2.82
C VAL A 25 13.60 -4.76 3.86
N ARG A 26 13.33 -4.56 5.16
CA ARG A 26 14.29 -4.85 6.23
C ARG A 26 14.20 -6.27 6.77
N GLU A 27 12.98 -6.76 6.95
CA GLU A 27 12.72 -7.96 7.75
C GLU A 27 12.36 -9.18 6.91
N VAL A 28 11.84 -8.97 5.70
CA VAL A 28 11.26 -10.06 4.89
C VAL A 28 12.16 -10.48 3.74
N LEU A 29 13.03 -9.59 3.24
CA LEU A 29 14.03 -9.97 2.26
C LEU A 29 15.30 -10.52 2.94
N PRO A 30 15.75 -11.76 2.63
CA PRO A 30 16.94 -12.34 3.25
C PRO A 30 18.22 -11.54 2.99
N ASP A 31 19.19 -11.65 3.91
CA ASP A 31 20.48 -10.92 3.91
C ASP A 31 21.40 -11.17 2.68
N GLY A 32 21.03 -12.08 1.78
CA GLY A 32 21.68 -12.32 0.49
C GLY A 32 20.92 -11.76 -0.73
N SER A 33 19.64 -11.40 -0.57
CA SER A 33 18.81 -10.71 -1.57
C SER A 33 18.79 -9.20 -1.32
N ARG A 34 19.96 -8.62 -1.01
CA ARG A 34 20.23 -7.18 -1.16
C ARG A 34 20.28 -6.75 -2.64
N VAL A 35 19.78 -7.60 -3.52
CA VAL A 35 19.85 -7.55 -4.98
C VAL A 35 18.48 -8.07 -5.45
N GLY A 36 17.59 -7.14 -5.78
CA GLY A 36 16.23 -7.46 -6.21
C GLY A 36 15.24 -6.39 -5.74
N PHE A 37 14.56 -5.80 -6.71
CA PHE A 37 13.42 -4.86 -6.74
C PHE A 37 13.07 -3.97 -5.52
N PHE A 38 13.13 -4.48 -4.28
CA PHE A 38 13.04 -3.69 -3.06
C PHE A 38 14.24 -2.75 -2.84
N ARG A 39 15.37 -3.02 -3.52
CA ARG A 39 16.35 -2.03 -3.99
C ARG A 39 17.18 -2.65 -5.10
N GLU A 40 16.74 -2.53 -6.35
CA GLU A 40 17.58 -2.89 -7.49
C GLU A 40 18.58 -1.77 -7.76
N VAL A 41 19.85 -2.04 -7.48
CA VAL A 41 20.96 -1.31 -8.06
C VAL A 41 21.01 -1.72 -9.53
N LEU A 42 20.83 -0.76 -10.46
CA LEU A 42 21.09 -1.03 -11.87
C LEU A 42 22.59 -1.34 -12.09
N PRO A 43 22.94 -2.11 -13.14
CA PRO A 43 24.32 -2.45 -13.50
C PRO A 43 25.26 -1.25 -13.75
N ASP A 44 24.73 -0.03 -13.80
CA ASP A 44 25.42 1.24 -14.08
C ASP A 44 25.74 2.08 -12.80
N GLY A 45 25.31 1.64 -11.60
CA GLY A 45 25.53 2.35 -10.34
C GLY A 45 24.53 3.48 -10.03
N SER A 46 23.50 3.67 -10.86
CA SER A 46 22.46 4.70 -10.65
C SER A 46 21.35 4.20 -9.69
N ARG A 47 20.98 5.02 -8.70
CA ARG A 47 20.07 4.68 -7.58
C ARG A 47 18.78 5.48 -7.65
N VAL A 48 17.63 4.88 -7.98
CA VAL A 48 16.32 5.55 -7.73
C VAL A 48 15.19 4.56 -7.49
N GLY A 49 15.03 4.08 -6.25
CA GLY A 49 13.89 3.26 -5.84
C GLY A 49 12.76 4.14 -5.31
N PHE A 50 11.66 4.27 -6.06
CA PHE A 50 10.51 5.10 -5.69
C PHE A 50 9.28 4.28 -5.23
N PHE A 51 9.41 2.96 -5.01
CA PHE A 51 8.25 2.12 -4.70
C PHE A 51 7.56 2.53 -3.40
N ARG A 52 8.33 2.94 -2.37
CA ARG A 52 7.78 3.41 -1.09
C ARG A 52 6.99 4.69 -1.27
N GLU A 53 7.50 5.59 -2.11
CA GLU A 53 6.89 6.87 -2.46
C GLU A 53 5.64 6.66 -3.29
N ILE A 54 5.66 5.75 -4.27
CA ILE A 54 4.50 5.38 -5.09
C ILE A 54 3.42 4.71 -4.23
N ALA A 55 3.82 3.78 -3.35
CA ALA A 55 2.90 3.14 -2.40
C ALA A 55 2.30 4.17 -1.44
N ALA A 56 3.10 5.11 -0.93
CA ALA A 56 2.63 6.20 -0.09
C ALA A 56 1.67 7.14 -0.83
N LEU A 57 1.94 7.47 -2.11
CA LEU A 57 1.03 8.26 -2.94
C LEU A 57 -0.30 7.53 -3.20
N GLY A 58 -0.24 6.22 -3.51
CA GLY A 58 -1.44 5.39 -3.64
C GLY A 58 -2.24 5.33 -2.33
N ALA A 59 -1.55 5.15 -1.21
CA ALA A 59 -2.12 5.15 0.12
C ALA A 59 -2.75 6.49 0.51
N LEU A 60 -2.18 7.60 0.06
CA LEU A 60 -2.75 8.94 0.26
C LEU A 60 -4.12 9.04 -0.40
N VAL A 61 -4.23 8.57 -1.65
CA VAL A 61 -5.49 8.55 -2.40
C VAL A 61 -6.50 7.59 -1.76
N VAL A 62 -6.05 6.41 -1.33
CA VAL A 62 -6.89 5.40 -0.66
C VAL A 62 -7.40 5.94 0.68
N GLY A 63 -6.53 6.49 1.53
CA GLY A 63 -6.92 7.09 2.81
C GLY A 63 -7.92 8.23 2.64
N TRP A 64 -7.72 9.09 1.63
CA TRP A 64 -8.65 10.18 1.32
C TRP A 64 -10.04 9.68 0.89
N LYS A 65 -10.10 8.67 0.01
CA LYS A 65 -11.35 8.18 -0.60
C LYS A 65 -12.08 7.16 0.27
N VAL A 66 -11.36 6.21 0.87
CA VAL A 66 -11.92 5.04 1.58
C VAL A 66 -12.18 5.38 3.04
N ILE A 67 -11.22 5.98 3.75
CA ILE A 67 -11.37 6.34 5.17
C ILE A 67 -12.02 7.72 5.31
N GLY A 68 -11.59 8.68 4.50
CA GLY A 68 -11.98 10.08 4.62
C GLY A 68 -13.47 10.36 4.37
N ARG A 69 -14.15 9.55 3.54
CA ARG A 69 -15.62 9.63 3.33
C ARG A 69 -16.40 9.26 4.61
N PRO A 70 -16.25 8.05 5.18
CA PRO A 70 -16.92 7.68 6.43
C PRO A 70 -16.45 8.52 7.62
N ALA A 71 -15.17 8.93 7.68
CA ALA A 71 -14.68 9.80 8.75
C ALA A 71 -15.39 11.18 8.78
N THR A 72 -15.79 11.71 7.61
CA THR A 72 -16.51 12.99 7.53
C THR A 72 -18.00 12.84 7.88
N GLY A 73 -18.62 11.72 7.50
CA GLY A 73 -20.05 11.47 7.67
C GLY A 73 -20.97 12.31 6.76
N PRO A 74 -22.27 11.98 6.66
CA PRO A 74 -23.20 12.62 5.72
C PRO A 74 -23.44 14.12 5.95
N ARG A 75 -23.24 14.59 7.19
CA ARG A 75 -23.46 15.99 7.60
C ARG A 75 -22.17 16.75 7.87
N GLY A 76 -21.00 16.16 7.56
CA GLY A 76 -19.73 16.72 8.04
C GLY A 76 -19.72 16.83 9.54
N ARG A 77 -20.31 15.84 10.24
CA ARG A 77 -20.45 15.72 11.71
C ARG A 77 -19.93 14.38 12.27
N GLY A 78 -19.11 13.69 11.47
CA GLY A 78 -18.39 12.50 11.88
C GLY A 78 -19.26 11.27 11.66
N GLY A 79 -18.68 10.24 11.05
CA GLY A 79 -19.35 8.96 10.89
C GLY A 79 -19.44 8.18 12.19
N LYS A 80 -20.20 7.08 12.17
CA LYS A 80 -20.22 6.15 13.30
C LYS A 80 -18.84 5.52 13.47
N ILE A 81 -18.40 5.31 14.71
CA ILE A 81 -17.08 4.73 15.01
C ILE A 81 -16.89 3.38 14.29
N THR A 82 -17.95 2.58 14.21
CA THR A 82 -17.96 1.29 13.51
C THR A 82 -17.71 1.42 12.00
N GLU A 83 -18.24 2.46 11.34
CA GLU A 83 -18.04 2.71 9.92
C GLU A 83 -16.60 3.14 9.62
N VAL A 84 -15.99 3.94 10.50
CA VAL A 84 -14.61 4.39 10.30
C VAL A 84 -13.60 3.28 10.58
N LEU A 85 -13.90 2.38 11.53
CA LEU A 85 -13.12 1.17 11.81
C LEU A 85 -13.09 0.22 10.61
N THR A 86 -14.27 -0.13 10.09
CA THR A 86 -14.38 -1.03 8.94
C THR A 86 -13.78 -0.41 7.68
N ALA A 87 -13.89 0.91 7.52
CA ALA A 87 -13.22 1.63 6.45
C ALA A 87 -11.68 1.61 6.57
N GLY A 88 -11.13 1.65 7.78
CA GLY A 88 -9.69 1.48 8.02
C GLY A 88 -9.20 0.11 7.55
N ILE A 89 -9.87 -0.95 7.98
CA ILE A 89 -9.56 -2.33 7.55
C ILE A 89 -9.73 -2.48 6.03
N GLY A 90 -10.83 -1.94 5.47
CA GLY A 90 -11.07 -1.95 4.03
C GLY A 90 -9.98 -1.20 3.25
N ALA A 91 -9.48 -0.09 3.78
CA ALA A 91 -8.37 0.65 3.18
C ALA A 91 -7.07 -0.15 3.19
N ALA A 92 -6.77 -0.89 4.27
CA ALA A 92 -5.63 -1.80 4.30
C ALA A 92 -5.74 -2.90 3.23
N ILE A 93 -6.90 -3.53 3.09
CA ILE A 93 -7.11 -4.58 2.08
C ILE A 93 -6.98 -4.02 0.66
N VAL A 94 -7.60 -2.86 0.39
CA VAL A 94 -7.46 -2.18 -0.90
C VAL A 94 -6.00 -1.83 -1.20
N LEU A 95 -5.26 -1.36 -0.19
CA LEU A 95 -3.84 -1.06 -0.33
C LEU A 95 -3.03 -2.32 -0.64
N LEU A 96 -3.30 -3.44 0.03
CA LEU A 96 -2.63 -4.71 -0.25
C LEU A 96 -2.88 -5.16 -1.68
N CYS A 97 -4.15 -5.20 -2.10
CA CYS A 97 -4.50 -5.60 -3.46
C CYS A 97 -3.84 -4.67 -4.49
N LEU A 98 -3.88 -3.36 -4.28
CA LEU A 98 -3.25 -2.40 -5.17
C LEU A 98 -1.73 -2.55 -5.20
N GLY A 99 -1.10 -2.74 -4.04
CA GLY A 99 0.34 -2.88 -3.89
C GLY A 99 0.89 -4.12 -4.60
N VAL A 100 0.27 -5.27 -4.35
CA VAL A 100 0.61 -6.54 -5.03
C VAL A 100 0.44 -6.39 -6.54
N VAL A 101 -0.74 -5.95 -7.00
CA VAL A 101 -1.01 -5.84 -8.43
C VAL A 101 -0.03 -4.88 -9.11
N LEU A 102 0.20 -3.69 -8.53
CA LEU A 102 1.15 -2.73 -9.09
C LEU A 102 2.58 -3.28 -9.13
N HIS A 103 3.05 -3.94 -8.07
CA HIS A 103 4.39 -4.51 -8.03
C HIS A 103 4.58 -5.56 -9.12
N SER A 104 3.69 -6.55 -9.19
CA SER A 104 3.77 -7.62 -10.18
C SER A 104 3.67 -7.08 -11.62
N PHE A 105 2.89 -6.01 -11.85
CA PHE A 105 2.82 -5.35 -13.17
C PHE A 105 4.14 -4.70 -13.57
N VAL A 106 4.83 -4.01 -12.65
CA VAL A 106 6.11 -3.37 -12.97
C VAL A 106 7.19 -4.43 -13.20
N GLU A 107 7.20 -5.50 -12.41
CA GLU A 107 8.12 -6.61 -12.62
C GLU A 107 7.91 -7.28 -13.98
N MET A 108 6.65 -7.52 -14.37
CA MET A 108 6.32 -8.01 -15.71
C MET A 108 6.83 -7.07 -16.83
N ILE A 109 6.64 -5.75 -16.71
CA ILE A 109 7.15 -4.79 -17.70
C ILE A 109 8.67 -4.88 -17.81
N THR A 110 9.36 -4.95 -16.67
CA THR A 110 10.83 -5.03 -16.60
C THR A 110 11.34 -6.30 -17.29
N VAL A 111 10.72 -7.44 -17.02
CA VAL A 111 11.10 -8.71 -17.65
C VAL A 111 10.69 -8.74 -19.13
N SER A 112 9.57 -8.14 -19.53
CA SER A 112 9.19 -7.98 -20.94
C SER A 112 10.18 -7.13 -21.73
N LEU A 113 10.67 -6.04 -21.14
CA LEU A 113 11.67 -5.18 -21.77
C LEU A 113 13.03 -5.88 -21.97
N SER A 114 13.30 -6.95 -21.21
CA SER A 114 14.48 -7.80 -21.41
C SER A 114 14.38 -8.76 -22.61
N GLY A 115 13.27 -8.73 -23.36
CA GLY A 115 13.07 -9.55 -24.57
C GLY A 115 12.82 -11.04 -24.30
N LYS A 116 12.62 -11.43 -23.02
CA LYS A 116 12.45 -12.83 -22.61
C LYS A 116 11.10 -13.44 -22.95
N TYR A 117 10.05 -12.65 -23.18
CA TYR A 117 8.72 -13.15 -23.51
C TYR A 117 8.43 -13.05 -25.00
N THR A 118 8.48 -14.20 -25.68
CA THR A 118 8.16 -14.32 -27.11
C THR A 118 6.67 -14.55 -27.39
N GLN A 119 5.86 -14.81 -26.35
CA GLN A 119 4.43 -15.11 -26.45
C GLN A 119 3.63 -14.54 -25.27
N VAL A 120 2.43 -14.01 -25.53
CA VAL A 120 1.53 -13.39 -24.53
C VAL A 120 1.15 -14.37 -23.40
N GLY A 121 0.94 -15.64 -23.73
CA GLY A 121 0.56 -16.67 -22.74
C GLY A 121 1.65 -16.92 -21.69
N ILE A 122 2.93 -16.84 -22.07
CA ILE A 122 4.07 -17.05 -21.16
C ILE A 122 4.20 -15.85 -20.22
N ALA A 123 3.99 -14.63 -20.73
CA ALA A 123 4.02 -13.41 -19.92
C ALA A 123 2.90 -13.42 -18.86
N MET A 124 1.70 -13.85 -19.20
CA MET A 124 0.58 -13.92 -18.25
C MET A 124 0.80 -14.93 -17.13
N ASN A 125 1.37 -16.11 -17.46
CA ASN A 125 1.70 -17.12 -16.45
C ASN A 125 2.81 -16.63 -15.51
N ALA A 126 3.82 -15.93 -16.04
CA ALA A 126 4.87 -15.32 -15.23
C ALA A 126 4.34 -14.22 -14.31
N TRP A 127 3.43 -13.36 -14.80
CA TRP A 127 2.79 -12.34 -13.99
C TRP A 127 1.98 -12.92 -12.83
N LEU A 128 1.23 -14.01 -13.06
CA LEU A 128 0.54 -14.73 -11.98
C LEU A 128 1.50 -15.33 -10.96
N GLY A 129 2.69 -15.77 -11.40
CA GLY A 129 3.78 -16.20 -10.51
C GLY A 129 4.24 -15.07 -9.59
N PHE A 130 4.60 -13.92 -10.15
CA PHE A 130 4.99 -12.74 -9.37
C PHE A 130 3.89 -12.31 -8.39
N LEU A 131 2.63 -12.33 -8.83
CA LEU A 131 1.48 -12.02 -7.98
C LEU A 131 1.39 -12.99 -6.81
N TRP A 132 1.58 -14.28 -7.04
CA TRP A 132 1.53 -15.29 -5.99
C TRP A 132 2.67 -15.13 -4.98
N ASP A 133 3.89 -14.88 -5.46
CA ASP A 133 5.06 -14.65 -4.62
C ASP A 133 4.88 -13.39 -3.75
N ASP A 134 4.37 -12.31 -4.35
CA ASP A 134 4.05 -11.06 -3.65
C ASP A 134 2.98 -11.26 -2.57
N VAL A 135 1.95 -12.06 -2.85
CA VAL A 135 0.93 -12.41 -1.85
C VAL A 135 1.55 -13.17 -0.69
N GLN A 136 2.42 -14.15 -0.96
CA GLN A 136 3.08 -14.92 0.10
C GLN A 136 3.95 -14.03 0.99
N ILE A 137 4.67 -13.08 0.40
CA ILE A 137 5.43 -12.07 1.14
C ILE A 137 4.49 -11.30 2.06
N VAL A 138 3.42 -10.72 1.52
CA VAL A 138 2.45 -9.89 2.26
C VAL A 138 1.70 -10.64 3.35
N MET A 139 1.45 -11.94 3.16
CA MET A 139 0.78 -12.79 4.16
C MET A 139 1.65 -13.05 5.40
N ASN A 140 2.92 -12.64 5.40
CA ASN A 140 3.75 -12.65 6.59
C ASN A 140 3.12 -11.81 7.71
N GLN A 141 2.96 -12.40 8.89
CA GLN A 141 2.37 -11.75 10.07
C GLN A 141 3.10 -10.45 10.45
N VAL A 142 4.40 -10.36 10.19
CA VAL A 142 5.23 -9.18 10.44
C VAL A 142 4.80 -7.97 9.60
N ILE A 143 4.18 -8.19 8.43
CA ILE A 143 3.64 -7.12 7.57
C ILE A 143 2.15 -6.93 7.85
N LEU A 144 1.41 -8.03 7.92
CA LEU A 144 -0.05 -8.02 7.98
C LEU A 144 -0.56 -7.42 9.31
N ALA A 145 0.11 -7.73 10.43
CA ALA A 145 -0.24 -7.19 11.73
C ALA A 145 -0.10 -5.66 11.82
N PRO A 146 1.07 -5.05 11.52
CA PRO A 146 1.19 -3.59 11.57
C PRO A 146 0.33 -2.88 10.53
N LEU A 147 0.09 -3.48 9.36
CA LEU A 147 -0.80 -2.88 8.38
C LEU A 147 -2.26 -2.84 8.87
N LEU A 148 -2.80 -3.95 9.37
CA LEU A 148 -4.18 -4.01 9.84
C LEU A 148 -4.39 -3.18 11.12
N LEU A 149 -3.51 -3.35 12.11
CA LEU A 149 -3.59 -2.59 13.37
C LEU A 149 -3.36 -1.09 13.12
N GLY A 150 -2.38 -0.77 12.27
CA GLY A 150 -2.12 0.59 11.85
C GLY A 150 -3.32 1.21 11.15
N ALA A 151 -3.94 0.51 10.19
CA ALA A 151 -5.07 1.06 9.44
C ALA A 151 -6.32 1.24 10.32
N VAL A 152 -6.53 0.36 11.30
CA VAL A 152 -7.53 0.55 12.36
C VAL A 152 -7.25 1.82 13.16
N ALA A 153 -6.01 2.04 13.60
CA ALA A 153 -5.61 3.25 14.32
C ALA A 153 -5.80 4.52 13.46
N VAL A 154 -5.41 4.47 12.18
CA VAL A 154 -5.63 5.57 11.23
C VAL A 154 -7.11 5.89 11.09
N GLY A 155 -7.97 4.87 10.96
CA GLY A 155 -9.42 5.04 10.94
C GLY A 155 -9.94 5.74 12.21
N LEU A 156 -9.57 5.24 13.39
CA LEU A 156 -9.99 5.81 14.67
C LEU A 156 -9.56 7.28 14.83
N ILE A 157 -8.29 7.58 14.57
CA ILE A 157 -7.75 8.95 14.67
C ILE A 157 -8.50 9.87 13.71
N SER A 158 -8.69 9.45 12.47
CA SER A 158 -9.41 10.25 11.46
C SER A 158 -10.87 10.50 11.83
N GLY A 159 -11.54 9.51 12.44
CA GLY A 159 -12.90 9.65 12.95
C GLY A 159 -13.01 10.56 14.17
N VAL A 160 -12.01 10.58 15.05
CA VAL A 160 -11.93 11.55 16.17
C VAL A 160 -11.68 12.96 15.64
N VAL A 161 -10.74 13.13 14.71
CA VAL A 161 -10.45 14.43 14.08
C VAL A 161 -11.68 14.97 13.36
N GLY A 162 -12.42 14.11 12.65
CA GLY A 162 -13.73 14.44 12.12
C GLY A 162 -14.59 15.07 13.21
N ARG A 163 -14.85 14.34 14.29
CA ARG A 163 -15.71 14.75 15.42
C ARG A 163 -15.31 16.05 16.10
N VAL A 164 -14.02 16.33 16.22
CA VAL A 164 -13.51 17.52 16.92
C VAL A 164 -13.48 18.75 16.01
N TRP A 165 -13.15 18.57 14.72
CA TRP A 165 -12.89 19.67 13.78
C TRP A 165 -13.98 19.75 12.70
N HIS A 166 -15.24 19.83 13.14
CA HIS A 166 -16.43 19.97 12.30
C HIS A 166 -16.67 21.39 11.79
#